data_AF-A0A7W0UH43-F1
#
_entry.id   AF-A0A7W0UH43-F1
#
_cell.length_a   1.000
_cell.length_b   1.000
_cell.length_c   1.000
_cell.angle_alpha   90.00
_cell.angle_beta   90.00
_cell.angle_gamma   90.00
#
_symmetry.space_group_name_H-M   'P 1'
#
loop_
_entity.id
_entity.type
_entity.pdbx_description
1 polymer ?
#
loop_
_entity_poly.entity_id
_entity_poly.type
_entity_poly.pdbx_seq_one_letter_code
_entity_poly.pdbx_strand_id
1 'polypeptide(L)'
;MVGSRLECESIDGVDYWYVSSESRGKVDSPAVHLLQGYDEYIMGYSESKYVLDVSGEARARSGSGAVFNGVVFLDGQVAGHWKRTLKRKSVVIEVALYTSIRRW
;
A
#
# COMPACT_ATOMS: atom_id res chain seq x y z
N MET A 1 -0.90 19.36 25.63
CA MET A 1 -1.29 17.93 25.56
C MET A 1 -2.16 17.78 24.32
N VAL A 2 -1.85 16.84 23.41
CA VAL A 2 -2.50 16.74 22.08
C VAL A 2 -3.76 15.85 22.12
N GLY A 3 -3.99 15.11 23.20
CA GLY A 3 -5.05 14.09 23.29
C GLY A 3 -6.48 14.58 23.02
N SER A 4 -6.82 15.84 23.33
CA SER A 4 -8.17 16.38 23.07
C SER A 4 -8.44 16.71 21.59
N ARG A 5 -7.45 16.54 20.70
CA ARG A 5 -7.54 16.78 19.25
C ARG A 5 -7.43 15.49 18.42
N LEU A 6 -7.38 14.34 19.08
CA LEU A 6 -7.34 13.04 18.44
C LEU A 6 -8.72 12.39 18.52
N GLU A 7 -9.13 11.81 17.41
CA GLU A 7 -10.26 10.90 17.29
C GLU A 7 -9.73 9.47 17.34
N CYS A 8 -10.56 8.55 17.81
CA CYS A 8 -10.25 7.13 17.92
C CYS A 8 -11.32 6.32 17.20
N GLU A 9 -10.89 5.37 16.38
CA GLU A 9 -11.76 4.38 15.75
C GLU A 9 -11.22 2.97 15.99
N SER A 10 -12.08 2.08 16.48
CA SER A 10 -11.72 0.67 16.68
C SER A 10 -12.08 -0.14 15.45
N ILE A 11 -11.09 -0.75 14.80
CA ILE A 11 -11.27 -1.60 13.62
C ILE A 11 -10.62 -2.94 13.92
N ASP A 12 -11.40 -4.03 13.83
CA ASP A 12 -10.96 -5.40 14.09
C ASP A 12 -10.18 -5.58 15.42
N GLY A 13 -10.59 -4.84 16.45
CA GLY A 13 -9.98 -4.90 17.79
C GLY A 13 -8.67 -4.09 17.93
N VAL A 14 -8.31 -3.28 16.93
CA VAL A 14 -7.20 -2.34 16.97
C VAL A 14 -7.74 -0.91 17.03
N ASP A 15 -7.27 -0.14 18.00
CA ASP A 15 -7.64 1.28 18.16
C ASP A 15 -6.74 2.18 17.31
N TYR A 16 -7.32 2.84 16.32
CA TYR A 16 -6.65 3.80 15.43
C TYR A 16 -6.92 5.22 15.91
N TRP A 17 -5.85 5.94 16.26
CA TRP A 17 -5.93 7.34 16.68
C TRP A 17 -5.46 8.26 15.56
N TYR A 18 -6.27 9.26 15.20
CA TYR A 18 -5.95 10.21 14.13
C TYR A 18 -6.45 11.62 14.46
N VAL A 19 -5.90 12.62 13.78
CA VAL A 19 -6.43 14.00 13.85
C VAL A 19 -7.50 14.13 12.78
N SER A 20 -8.67 14.68 13.09
CA SER A 20 -9.63 15.00 12.03
C SER A 20 -9.01 15.99 11.06
N SER A 21 -8.86 15.53 9.82
CA SER A 21 -8.47 16.37 8.70
C SER A 21 -9.67 16.52 7.79
N GLU A 22 -9.82 17.69 7.16
CA GLU A 22 -10.77 17.85 6.07
C GLU A 22 -10.60 16.71 5.06
N SER A 23 -11.72 16.19 4.55
CA SER A 23 -11.71 15.10 3.58
C SER A 23 -10.77 15.49 2.44
N ARG A 24 -9.63 14.80 2.32
CA ARG A 24 -8.78 14.93 1.14
C ARG A 24 -9.66 14.63 -0.08
N GLY A 25 -9.53 15.45 -1.12
CA GLY A 25 -10.35 15.33 -2.33
C GLY A 25 -10.39 13.89 -2.84
N LYS A 26 -11.53 13.49 -3.41
CA LYS A 26 -11.72 12.13 -3.94
C LYS A 26 -10.62 11.85 -4.97
N VAL A 27 -9.90 10.74 -4.79
CA VAL A 27 -9.00 10.22 -5.81
C VAL A 27 -9.83 9.45 -6.83
N ASP A 28 -9.60 9.71 -8.11
CA ASP A 28 -10.25 8.95 -9.19
C ASP A 28 -9.79 7.49 -9.14
N SER A 29 -10.74 6.56 -9.19
CA SER A 29 -10.47 5.12 -9.26
C SER A 29 -10.57 4.65 -10.72
N PRO A 30 -9.68 3.75 -11.18
CA PRO A 30 -8.62 3.12 -10.39
C PRO A 30 -7.37 4.00 -10.26
N ALA A 31 -6.84 4.10 -9.03
CA ALA A 31 -5.58 4.77 -8.72
C ALA A 31 -4.46 3.74 -8.53
N VAL A 32 -3.37 3.91 -9.27
CA VAL A 32 -2.17 3.06 -9.16
C VAL A 32 -1.00 3.87 -8.61
N HIS A 33 -0.37 3.37 -7.55
CA HIS A 33 0.83 3.96 -6.96
C HIS A 33 1.98 2.96 -6.94
N LEU A 34 3.19 3.45 -7.24
CA LEU A 34 4.43 2.68 -7.18
C LEU A 34 5.27 3.18 -6.01
N LEU A 35 5.23 2.46 -4.89
CA LEU A 35 5.94 2.85 -3.68
C LEU A 35 7.28 2.14 -3.55
N GLN A 36 8.27 2.81 -2.96
CA GLN A 36 9.53 2.19 -2.58
C GLN A 36 9.29 1.19 -1.44
N GLY A 37 9.99 0.05 -1.43
CA GLY A 37 9.82 -0.98 -0.39
C GLY A 37 10.01 -0.55 1.06
N TYR A 38 10.72 0.56 1.29
CA TYR A 38 10.96 1.11 2.63
C TYR A 38 10.09 2.33 2.95
N ASP A 39 9.05 2.58 2.15
CA ASP A 39 8.06 3.62 2.45
C ASP A 39 7.34 3.29 3.76
N GLU A 40 6.96 4.31 4.54
CA GLU A 40 6.26 4.12 5.82
C GLU A 40 4.91 3.41 5.64
N TYR A 41 4.28 3.52 4.47
CA TYR A 41 3.09 2.72 4.15
C TYR A 41 3.35 1.21 4.24
N ILE A 42 4.59 0.77 4.03
CA ILE A 42 4.98 -0.65 4.04
C ILE A 42 5.72 -1.00 5.33
N MET A 43 6.58 -0.08 5.80
CA MET A 43 7.44 -0.27 6.97
C MET A 43 6.79 0.16 8.29
N GLY A 44 5.61 0.76 8.23
CA GLY A 44 4.85 1.19 9.39
C GLY A 44 4.40 0.03 10.28
N TYR A 45 3.45 0.34 11.15
CA TYR A 45 2.94 -0.59 12.16
C TYR A 45 2.49 -1.93 11.57
N SER A 46 2.67 -3.01 12.33
CA SER A 46 2.29 -4.35 11.88
C SER A 46 0.79 -4.47 11.64
N GLU A 47 0.01 -3.78 12.46
CA GLU A 47 -1.45 -3.77 12.46
C GLU A 47 -2.02 -3.04 11.23
N SER A 48 -1.36 -1.98 10.75
CA SER A 48 -1.82 -1.28 9.54
C SER A 48 -1.65 -2.12 8.28
N LYS A 49 -0.78 -3.13 8.28
CA LYS A 49 -0.58 -4.03 7.13
C LYS A 49 -1.82 -4.84 6.79
N TYR A 50 -2.68 -5.14 7.77
CA TYR A 50 -3.95 -5.83 7.52
C TYR A 50 -4.89 -5.00 6.64
N VAL A 51 -4.86 -3.66 6.79
CA VAL A 51 -5.68 -2.72 6.02
C VAL A 51 -5.20 -2.61 4.57
N LEU A 52 -3.91 -2.86 4.32
CA LEU A 52 -3.28 -2.74 3.00
C LEU A 52 -3.34 -4.03 2.18
N ASP A 53 -3.60 -5.16 2.82
CA ASP A 53 -3.67 -6.50 2.22
C ASP A 53 -4.95 -7.22 2.66
N VAL A 54 -6.11 -6.61 2.37
CA VAL A 54 -7.42 -7.13 2.78
C VAL A 54 -7.68 -8.51 2.17
N SER A 55 -7.22 -8.74 0.93
CA SER A 55 -7.34 -10.03 0.26
C SER A 55 -6.43 -11.11 0.86
N GLY A 56 -5.39 -10.74 1.61
CA GLY A 56 -4.39 -11.66 2.15
C GLY A 56 -3.38 -12.17 1.11
N GLU A 57 -3.46 -11.70 -0.13
CA GLU A 57 -2.66 -12.15 -1.26
C GLU A 57 -1.18 -11.80 -1.09
N ALA A 58 -0.86 -10.65 -0.48
CA ALA A 58 0.51 -10.25 -0.20
C ALA A 58 1.13 -11.15 0.89
N ARG A 59 0.39 -11.36 1.99
CA ARG A 59 0.82 -12.23 3.10
C ARG A 59 1.03 -13.68 2.65
N ALA A 60 0.12 -14.22 1.84
CA ALA A 60 0.25 -15.58 1.29
C ALA A 60 1.53 -15.77 0.46
N ARG A 61 1.99 -14.71 -0.23
CA ARG A 61 3.21 -14.73 -1.07
C ARG A 61 4.48 -14.29 -0.33
N SER A 62 4.38 -13.79 0.91
CA SER A 62 5.56 -13.37 1.67
C SER A 62 6.55 -14.51 1.94
N GLY A 63 6.11 -15.78 1.94
CA GLY A 63 6.95 -16.95 2.12
C GLY A 63 7.80 -17.34 0.90
N SER A 64 7.43 -16.88 -0.31
CA SER A 64 8.17 -17.18 -1.54
C SER A 64 9.29 -16.18 -1.85
N GLY A 65 9.47 -15.16 -1.00
CA GLY A 65 10.36 -14.02 -1.24
C GLY A 65 9.75 -12.99 -2.19
N ALA A 66 9.95 -11.71 -1.89
CA ALA A 66 9.54 -10.63 -2.79
C ALA A 66 10.40 -10.65 -4.06
N VAL A 67 9.75 -10.69 -5.23
CA VAL A 67 10.45 -10.68 -6.53
C VAL A 67 11.19 -9.36 -6.74
N PHE A 68 10.62 -8.25 -6.26
CA PHE A 68 11.21 -6.91 -6.28
C PHE A 68 10.94 -6.15 -4.97
N ASN A 69 11.79 -5.18 -4.62
CA ASN A 69 11.62 -4.35 -3.42
C ASN A 69 10.48 -3.33 -3.54
N GLY A 70 10.14 -2.85 -4.74
CA GLY A 70 9.04 -1.90 -4.91
C GLY A 70 7.69 -2.58 -4.73
N VAL A 71 6.70 -1.84 -4.21
CA VAL A 71 5.33 -2.34 -3.99
C VAL A 71 4.36 -1.58 -4.89
N VAL A 72 3.45 -2.31 -5.53
CA VAL A 72 2.37 -1.75 -6.35
C VAL A 72 1.11 -1.68 -5.51
N PHE A 73 0.50 -0.51 -5.47
CA PHE A 73 -0.81 -0.28 -4.87
C PHE A 73 -1.86 -0.03 -5.95
N LEU A 74 -3.02 -0.65 -5.80
CA LEU A 74 -4.24 -0.40 -6.56
C LEU A 74 -5.35 -0.03 -5.58
N ASP A 75 -5.88 1.18 -5.67
CA ASP A 75 -6.94 1.69 -4.78
C ASP A 75 -6.64 1.45 -3.28
N GLY A 76 -5.39 1.68 -2.88
CA GLY A 76 -4.94 1.53 -1.49
C GLY A 76 -4.64 0.09 -1.06
N GLN A 77 -4.78 -0.90 -1.95
CA GLN A 77 -4.45 -2.31 -1.69
C GLN A 77 -3.16 -2.74 -2.38
N VAL A 78 -2.37 -3.59 -1.72
CA VAL A 78 -1.17 -4.19 -2.31
C VAL A 78 -1.57 -5.14 -3.43
N ALA A 79 -1.09 -4.85 -4.64
CA ALA A 79 -1.43 -5.60 -5.86
C ALA A 79 -0.25 -6.36 -6.47
N GLY A 80 0.97 -6.12 -5.98
CA GLY A 80 2.17 -6.76 -6.49
C GLY A 80 3.45 -5.99 -6.18
N HIS A 81 4.47 -6.27 -6.97
CA HIS A 81 5.80 -5.66 -6.82
C HIS A 81 6.26 -5.00 -8.12
N TRP A 82 7.18 -4.05 -8.00
CA TRP A 82 7.81 -3.42 -9.16
C TRP A 82 9.30 -3.17 -8.93
N LYS A 83 10.05 -3.02 -10.02
CA LYS A 83 11.40 -2.48 -10.01
C LYS A 83 11.58 -1.49 -11.16
N ARG A 84 12.60 -0.64 -11.04
CA ARG A 84 13.11 0.16 -12.15
C ARG A 84 14.51 -0.23 -12.54
N THR A 85 14.77 -0.19 -13.84
CA THR A 85 16.11 -0.25 -14.42
C THR A 85 16.40 1.07 -15.12
N LEU A 86 17.43 1.79 -14.66
CA LEU A 86 17.88 3.02 -15.30
C LEU A 86 18.70 2.68 -16.54
N LYS A 87 18.36 3.29 -17.69
CA LYS A 87 19.15 3.26 -18.93
C LYS A 87 19.58 4.69 -19.27
N ARG A 88 20.54 4.83 -20.18
CA ARG A 88 21.12 6.14 -20.56
C ARG A 88 20.08 7.22 -20.92
N LYS A 89 18.96 6.84 -21.54
CA LYS A 89 17.92 7.77 -22.03
C LYS A 89 16.50 7.35 -21.62
N SER A 90 16.36 6.36 -20.73
CA SER A 90 15.05 5.83 -20.37
C SER A 90 15.07 5.18 -19.00
N VAL A 91 13.89 5.05 -18.41
CA VAL A 91 13.65 4.21 -17.24
C VAL A 91 12.74 3.07 -17.68
N VAL A 92 13.14 1.83 -17.42
CA VAL A 92 12.28 0.66 -17.64
C VAL A 92 11.64 0.31 -16.31
N ILE A 93 10.33 0.25 -16.28
CA ILE A 93 9.55 -0.20 -15.12
C ILE A 93 9.04 -1.61 -15.41
N GLU A 94 9.36 -2.53 -14.52
CA GLU A 94 8.87 -3.92 -14.58
C GLU A 94 7.93 -4.15 -13.39
N VAL A 95 6.78 -4.76 -13.66
CA VAL A 95 5.72 -4.99 -12.68
C VAL A 95 5.39 -6.48 -12.62
N ALA A 96 5.30 -7.03 -11.41
CA ALA A 96 4.87 -8.39 -11.13
C ALA A 96 3.61 -8.33 -10.24
N LEU A 97 2.44 -8.51 -10.86
CA LEU A 97 1.16 -8.52 -10.16
C LEU A 97 0.85 -9.89 -9.57
N TYR A 98 0.12 -9.90 -8.46
CA TYR A 98 -0.32 -11.12 -7.80
C TYR A 98 -1.38 -11.90 -8.58
N THR A 99 -2.26 -11.18 -9.26
CA THR A 99 -3.32 -11.73 -10.10
C THR A 99 -3.52 -10.89 -11.35
N SER A 100 -4.22 -11.44 -12.34
CA SER A 100 -4.64 -10.67 -13.49
C SER A 100 -5.73 -9.68 -13.07
N ILE A 101 -5.45 -8.39 -13.22
CA ILE A 101 -6.48 -7.36 -13.07
C ILE A 101 -7.34 -7.41 -14.33
N ARG A 102 -8.51 -8.03 -14.23
CA ARG A 102 -9.52 -7.96 -15.30
C ARG A 102 -10.22 -6.61 -15.23
N ARG A 103 -10.46 -6.01 -16.40
CA ARG A 103 -11.08 -4.68 -16.57
C ARG A 103 -12.27 -4.46 -15.63
N TRP A 104 -12.28 -3.28 -15.01
CA TRP A 104 -13.46 -2.64 -14.43
C TRP A 104 -14.52 -2.37 -15.50
#